data_AF-A0A936GGG9-F1
#
_entry.id   AF-A0A936GGG9-F1
#
_cell.length_a   1.000
_cell.length_b   1.000
_cell.length_c   1.000
_cell.angle_alpha   90.00
_cell.angle_beta   90.00
_cell.angle_gamma   90.00
#
_symmetry.space_group_name_H-M   'P 1'
#
loop_
_entity.id
_entity.type
_entity.pdbx_description
1 polymer ?
#
loop_
_entity_poly.entity_id
_entity_poly.type
_entity_poly.pdbx_seq_one_letter_code
_entity_poly.pdbx_strand_id
1 'polypeptide(L)' 'MEVKKFSDLNLYLKGFEIESIGNQAVRKVQEENRKKGIPLVYSVDGKIYYELADGSITTNSPFKEKD' A
#
# COMPACT_ATOMS: atom_id res chain seq x y z
N MET A 1 -12.86 2.87 -17.87
CA MET A 1 -13.95 2.39 -17.01
C MET A 1 -14.87 3.58 -16.76
N GLU A 2 -16.02 3.63 -17.40
CA GLU A 2 -16.95 4.74 -17.24
C GLU A 2 -17.83 4.46 -16.01
N VAL A 3 -17.62 5.21 -14.93
CA VAL A 3 -18.38 5.02 -13.70
C VAL A 3 -19.77 5.61 -13.93
N LYS A 4 -20.80 4.74 -13.99
CA LYS A 4 -22.20 5.19 -14.04
C LYS A 4 -22.44 6.13 -12.87
N LYS A 5 -22.95 7.34 -13.18
CA LYS A 5 -23.28 8.44 -12.27
C LYS A 5 -23.77 7.88 -10.92
N PHE A 6 -22.98 8.07 -9.86
CA PHE A 6 -23.23 7.50 -8.54
C PHE A 6 -24.68 7.79 -8.11
N SER A 7 -25.48 6.74 -7.92
CA SER A 7 -26.88 6.87 -7.51
C SER A 7 -27.04 7.36 -6.07
N ASP A 8 -25.95 7.34 -5.29
CA ASP A 8 -25.92 7.76 -3.89
C ASP A 8 -24.59 8.45 -3.55
N LEU A 9 -24.65 9.78 -3.37
CA LEU A 9 -23.50 10.61 -2.99
C LEU A 9 -22.95 10.25 -1.59
N ASN A 10 -23.82 9.85 -0.66
CA ASN A 10 -23.38 9.52 0.71
C ASN A 10 -22.54 8.24 0.72
N LEU A 11 -22.90 7.26 -0.10
CA LEU A 11 -22.11 6.04 -0.26
C LEU A 11 -20.70 6.36 -0.79
N TYR A 12 -20.60 7.26 -1.78
CA TYR A 12 -19.31 7.70 -2.31
C TYR A 12 -18.47 8.41 -1.24
N LEU A 13 -19.06 9.37 -0.51
CA LEU A 13 -18.35 10.11 0.52
C LEU A 13 -17.83 9.20 1.64
N LYS A 14 -18.63 8.21 2.06
CA LYS A 14 -18.19 7.19 3.03
C LYS A 14 -17.03 6.35 2.50
N GLY A 15 -17.09 5.91 1.25
CA GLY A 15 -15.99 5.18 0.61
C GLY A 15 -14.70 5.99 0.57
N PHE A 16 -14.80 7.28 0.19
CA PHE A 16 -13.68 8.20 0.16
C PHE A 16 -13.07 8.45 1.56
N GLU A 17 -13.90 8.56 2.58
CA GLU A 17 -13.44 8.70 3.97
C GLU A 17 -12.62 7.49 4.42
N ILE A 18 -13.12 6.27 4.16
CA ILE A 18 -12.41 5.02 4.48
C ILE A 18 -11.07 4.95 3.73
N GLU A 19 -11.07 5.28 2.43
CA GLU A 19 -9.85 5.32 1.63
C GLU A 19 -8.82 6.34 2.18
N SER A 20 -9.28 7.53 2.56
CA SER A 20 -8.43 8.58 3.13
C SER A 20 -7.74 8.12 4.42
N ILE A 21 -8.49 7.47 5.33
CA ILE A 21 -7.94 6.91 6.57
C ILE A 21 -6.89 5.83 6.25
N GLY A 22 -7.21 4.91 5.32
CA GLY A 22 -6.27 3.88 4.87
C GLY A 22 -4.98 4.46 4.30
N ASN A 23 -5.09 5.45 3.43
CA ASN A 23 -3.95 6.13 2.80
C ASN A 23 -3.05 6.81 3.84
N GLN A 24 -3.61 7.43 4.87
CA GLN A 24 -2.84 8.03 5.96
C GLN A 24 -2.08 6.96 6.77
N ALA A 25 -2.73 5.85 7.11
CA ALA A 25 -2.11 4.75 7.83
C ALA A 25 -0.94 4.13 7.04
N VAL A 26 -1.14 3.87 5.74
CA VAL A 26 -0.10 3.33 4.84
C VAL A 26 1.10 4.27 4.76
N ARG A 27 0.88 5.57 4.53
CA ARG A 27 1.98 6.56 4.47
C ARG A 27 2.81 6.60 5.74
N LYS A 28 2.15 6.55 6.90
CA LYS A 28 2.82 6.53 8.20
C LYS A 28 3.70 5.28 8.35
N VAL A 29 3.16 4.09 8.04
CA VAL A 29 3.92 2.83 8.09
C VAL A 29 5.10 2.86 7.12
N GLN A 30 4.92 3.40 5.91
CA GLN A 30 5.99 3.53 4.93
C GLN A 30 7.15 4.39 5.45
N GLU A 31 6.84 5.54 6.05
CA GLU A 31 7.86 6.42 6.64
C GLU A 31 8.59 5.76 7.82
N GLU A 32 7.85 5.12 8.73
CA GLU A 32 8.44 4.44 9.88
C GLU A 32 9.31 3.25 9.49
N ASN A 33 8.88 2.46 8.51
CA ASN A 33 9.64 1.31 8.02
C ASN A 33 10.95 1.75 7.35
N ARG A 34 10.92 2.80 6.51
CA ARG A 34 12.12 3.39 5.92
C ARG A 34 13.12 3.83 7.01
N LYS A 35 12.65 4.52 8.05
CA LYS A 35 13.49 4.93 9.19
C LYS A 35 14.09 3.74 9.95
N LYS A 36 13.38 2.61 10.02
CA LYS A 36 13.81 1.38 10.71
C LYS A 36 14.59 0.41 9.81
N GLY A 37 14.75 0.72 8.52
CA GLY A 37 15.37 -0.19 7.54
C GLY A 37 14.55 -1.46 7.28
N ILE A 38 13.24 -1.43 7.53
CA ILE A 38 12.33 -2.56 7.28
C ILE A 38 11.84 -2.45 5.83
N PRO A 39 12.00 -3.50 5.00
CA PRO A 39 11.52 -3.48 3.63
C PRO A 39 10.00 -3.28 3.52
N LEU A 40 9.56 -2.52 2.51
CA LEU A 40 8.14 -2.35 2.19
C LEU A 40 7.70 -3.36 1.15
N VAL A 41 6.47 -3.86 1.29
CA VAL A 41 5.89 -4.86 0.38
C VAL A 41 4.79 -4.22 -0.44
N TYR A 42 4.84 -4.41 -1.75
CA TYR A 42 3.84 -3.95 -2.70
C TYR A 42 3.36 -5.12 -3.56
N SER A 43 2.09 -5.08 -3.96
CA SER A 43 1.54 -5.96 -4.97
C SER A 43 1.09 -5.13 -6.16
N VAL A 44 1.72 -5.32 -7.31
CA VAL A 44 1.38 -4.63 -8.56
C VAL A 44 1.08 -5.70 -9.60
N ASP A 45 -0.12 -5.66 -10.18
CA ASP A 45 -0.61 -6.64 -11.17
C ASP A 45 -0.46 -8.10 -10.71
N GLY A 46 -0.69 -8.34 -9.41
CA GLY A 46 -0.58 -9.67 -8.79
C GLY A 46 0.85 -10.14 -8.52
N LYS A 47 1.86 -9.32 -8.83
CA LYS A 47 3.27 -9.60 -8.54
C LYS A 47 3.75 -8.83 -7.31
N ILE A 48 4.50 -9.51 -6.44
CA ILE A 48 5.04 -8.91 -5.23
C ILE A 48 6.39 -8.24 -5.52
N TYR A 49 6.55 -7.04 -4.97
CA TYR A 49 7.75 -6.24 -5.00
C TYR A 49 8.11 -5.79 -3.59
N TYR A 50 9.41 -5.70 -3.34
CA TYR A 50 9.97 -5.25 -2.07
C TYR A 50 10.83 -4.01 -2.31
N GLU A 51 10.52 -2.90 -1.64
CA GLU A 51 11.41 -1.74 -1.56
C GLU A 51 12.32 -1.92 -0.33
N LEU A 52 13.62 -2.04 -0.56
CA LEU A 52 14.63 -2.22 0.47
C LEU A 52 14.97 -0.87 1.13
N ALA A 53 15.73 -0.92 2.24
CA ALA A 53 16.11 0.26 3.01
C ALA A 53 16.95 1.28 2.21
N ASP A 54 17.67 0.82 1.18
CA ASP A 54 18.44 1.68 0.26
C ASP A 54 17.58 2.28 -0.86
N GLY A 55 16.27 1.98 -0.89
CA GLY A 55 15.32 2.41 -1.91
C GLY A 55 15.31 1.54 -3.17
N SER A 56 16.14 0.50 -3.25
CA SER A 56 16.11 -0.43 -4.38
C SER A 56 14.85 -1.29 -4.34
N ILE A 57 14.35 -1.68 -5.51
CA ILE A 57 13.17 -2.54 -5.65
C ILE A 57 13.59 -3.92 -6.16
N THR A 58 13.14 -4.96 -5.48
CA THR A 58 13.40 -6.36 -5.85
C THR A 58 12.12 -7.18 -5.84
N THR A 59 12.16 -8.34 -6.50
CA THR A 59 11.08 -9.34 -6.44
C THR A 59 11.46 -10.56 -5.59
N ASN A 60 12.72 -10.60 -5.14
CA ASN A 60 13.20 -11.60 -4.19
C ASN A 60 12.84 -11.15 -2.78
N SER A 61 12.16 -12.00 -2.01
CA SER A 61 11.82 -11.69 -0.63
C SER A 61 13.08 -11.45 0.22
N PRO A 62 13.21 -10.30 0.90
CA PRO A 62 14.25 -10.07 1.89
C PRO A 62 13.95 -10.75 3.23
N PHE A 63 12.72 -11.25 3.41
CA PHE A 63 12.30 -11.96 4.61
C PHE A 63 12.68 -13.43 4.50
N LYS A 64 13.34 -13.96 5.54
CA LYS A 64 13.62 -15.38 5.66
C LYS A 64 12.31 -16.16 5.77
N GLU A 65 12.22 -17.29 5.07
CA GLU A 65 11.19 -18.27 5.35
C GLU A 65 11.38 -18.76 6.80
N LYS A 66 10.27 -18.93 7.53
CA LYS A 66 10.32 -19.60 8.82
C LYS A 66 10.30 -21.11 8.53
N ASP A 67 11.30 -21.82 9.04
CA ASP A 67 11.32 -23.28 9.11
C ASP A 67 10.10 -23.83 9.85
#